data_AF-A0A7S0P6H6-F1
#
_entry.id   AF-A0A7S0P6H6-F1
#
_cell.length_a   1.000
_cell.length_b   1.000
_cell.length_c   1.000
_cell.angle_alpha   90.00
_cell.angle_beta   90.00
_cell.angle_gamma   90.00
#
_symmetry.space_group_name_H-M   'P 1'
#
loop_
_entity.id
_entity.type
_entity.pdbx_description
1 polymer ?
#
loop_
_entity_poly.entity_id
_entity_poly.type
_entity_poly.pdbx_seq_one_letter_code
_entity_poly.pdbx_strand_id
1 'polypeptide(L)'
;GKGKGKGKGKGGASKFQIELEQKWDNYGKQEDAILKRAYLVGHPHAKYHLRGQDYEYNFQSMKQINLGTGKERRIRPPCGMTPPKAPLLPPGAMVIVTVPA
;
A
#
# COMPACT_ATOMS: atom_id res chain seq x y z
N GLY A 1 7.70 14.30 -16.47
CA GLY A 1 7.84 12.93 -17.02
C GLY A 1 6.50 12.22 -16.97
N LYS A 2 5.99 11.74 -18.11
CA LYS A 2 4.69 11.05 -18.23
C LYS A 2 4.74 9.69 -17.54
N GLY A 3 4.05 9.54 -16.41
CA GLY A 3 3.78 8.24 -15.78
C GLY A 3 2.82 7.44 -16.65
N LYS A 4 3.32 6.36 -17.27
CA LYS A 4 2.50 5.42 -18.05
C LYS A 4 1.69 4.54 -17.10
N GLY A 5 0.45 4.94 -16.82
CA GLY A 5 -0.58 4.04 -16.30
C GLY A 5 -0.96 3.03 -17.37
N LYS A 6 -0.62 1.76 -17.18
CA LYS A 6 -1.05 0.65 -18.04
C LYS A 6 -2.02 -0.22 -17.24
N GLY A 7 -3.30 0.13 -17.31
CA GLY A 7 -4.38 -0.74 -16.85
C GLY A 7 -4.97 -1.53 -18.01
N LYS A 8 -4.76 -2.86 -18.02
CA LYS A 8 -5.74 -3.88 -18.45
C LYS A 8 -5.15 -5.29 -18.29
N GLY A 9 -5.73 -6.06 -17.40
CA GLY A 9 -5.52 -7.51 -17.29
C GLY A 9 -6.64 -8.13 -16.46
N LYS A 10 -7.47 -8.97 -17.10
CA LYS A 10 -8.40 -9.89 -16.43
C LYS A 10 -7.57 -10.99 -15.76
N GLY A 11 -7.13 -10.71 -14.55
CA GLY A 11 -6.51 -11.62 -13.60
C GLY A 11 -6.63 -10.91 -12.27
N GLY A 12 -7.08 -11.59 -11.22
CA GLY A 12 -7.34 -10.97 -9.91
C GLY A 12 -6.22 -9.99 -9.55
N ALA A 13 -6.58 -8.76 -9.17
CA ALA A 13 -5.59 -7.71 -8.93
C ALA A 13 -4.53 -8.25 -7.96
N SER A 14 -3.29 -8.42 -8.44
CA SER A 14 -2.19 -9.00 -7.67
C SER A 14 -1.46 -7.95 -6.85
N LYS A 15 -1.87 -6.68 -6.96
CA LYS A 15 -1.25 -5.52 -6.32
C LYS A 15 -2.27 -4.73 -5.53
N PHE A 16 -1.79 -3.99 -4.54
CA PHE A 16 -2.56 -2.90 -3.97
C PHE A 16 -2.92 -1.91 -5.08
N GLN A 17 -4.11 -1.33 -4.94
CA GLN A 17 -4.62 -0.35 -5.89
C GLN A 17 -5.03 0.93 -5.17
N ILE A 18 -5.00 2.02 -5.92
CA ILE A 18 -5.36 3.36 -5.51
C ILE A 18 -6.43 3.90 -6.45
N GLU A 19 -7.41 4.63 -5.90
CA GLU A 19 -8.42 5.29 -6.71
C GLU A 19 -7.92 6.67 -7.17
N LEU A 20 -7.79 6.83 -8.48
CA LEU A 20 -7.43 8.07 -9.18
C LEU A 20 -8.53 8.37 -10.19
N GLU A 21 -9.17 9.53 -10.08
CA GLU A 21 -10.21 9.96 -11.03
C GLU A 21 -11.28 8.87 -11.26
N GLN A 22 -11.78 8.28 -10.15
CA GLN A 22 -12.77 7.19 -10.15
C GLN A 22 -12.31 5.89 -10.84
N LYS A 23 -11.00 5.72 -11.07
CA LYS A 23 -10.41 4.51 -11.62
C LYS A 23 -9.40 3.92 -10.64
N TRP A 24 -9.40 2.60 -10.55
CA TRP A 24 -8.41 1.87 -9.76
C TRP A 24 -7.14 1.68 -10.59
N ASP A 25 -6.02 2.18 -10.08
CA ASP A 25 -4.70 1.96 -10.66
C ASP A 25 -3.80 1.20 -9.69
N ASN A 26 -2.81 0.49 -10.21
CA ASN A 26 -1.89 -0.31 -9.41
C ASN A 26 -0.80 0.55 -8.80
N TYR A 27 -0.46 0.30 -7.53
CA TYR A 27 0.77 0.83 -6.96
C TYR A 27 2.03 0.30 -7.68
N GLY A 28 3.11 1.08 -7.60
CA GLY A 28 4.42 0.66 -8.06
C GLY A 28 4.96 -0.54 -7.26
N LYS A 29 5.99 -1.21 -7.79
CA LYS A 29 6.55 -2.43 -7.16
C LYS A 29 6.99 -2.21 -5.70
N GLN A 30 7.63 -1.07 -5.40
CA GLN A 30 8.13 -0.76 -4.06
C GLN A 30 6.99 -0.47 -3.08
N GLU A 31 6.05 0.40 -3.48
CA GLU A 31 4.85 0.75 -2.70
C GLU A 31 4.03 -0.51 -2.39
N ASP A 32 3.72 -1.30 -3.41
CA ASP A 32 2.98 -2.55 -3.28
C ASP A 32 3.66 -3.52 -2.29
N ALA A 33 4.98 -3.66 -2.35
CA ALA A 33 5.72 -4.52 -1.43
C ALA A 33 5.70 -4.01 0.03
N ILE A 34 5.73 -2.70 0.25
CA ILE A 34 5.63 -2.12 1.59
C ILE A 34 4.22 -2.34 2.15
N LEU A 35 3.19 -2.02 1.37
CA LEU A 35 1.79 -2.16 1.78
C LEU A 35 1.43 -3.61 2.08
N LYS A 36 1.82 -4.55 1.21
CA LYS A 36 1.60 -5.99 1.45
C LYS A 36 2.22 -6.45 2.76
N ARG A 37 3.46 -6.04 3.05
CA ARG A 37 4.14 -6.43 4.28
C ARG A 37 3.43 -5.89 5.51
N ALA A 38 3.12 -4.60 5.54
CA ALA A 38 2.41 -4.01 6.67
C ALA A 38 1.01 -4.64 6.86
N TYR A 39 0.28 -4.86 5.76
CA TYR A 39 -1.06 -5.44 5.77
C TYR A 39 -1.07 -6.89 6.24
N LEU A 40 -0.18 -7.73 5.72
CA LEU A 40 -0.10 -9.16 6.04
C LEU A 40 0.45 -9.43 7.45
N VAL A 41 1.23 -8.50 8.01
CA VAL A 41 1.64 -8.56 9.41
C VAL A 41 0.51 -8.12 10.35
N GLY A 42 -0.56 -7.49 9.83
CA GLY A 42 -1.69 -7.01 10.62
C GLY A 42 -1.45 -5.65 11.27
N HIS A 43 -0.52 -4.83 10.74
CA HIS A 43 -0.39 -3.45 11.19
C HIS A 43 -1.64 -2.66 10.77
N PRO A 44 -2.21 -1.81 11.65
CA PRO A 44 -3.38 -1.01 11.32
C PRO A 44 -3.08 0.12 10.34
N HIS A 45 -1.83 0.58 10.31
CA HIS A 45 -1.37 1.67 9.44
C HIS A 45 0.07 1.47 8.97
N ALA A 46 0.44 2.13 7.87
CA ALA A 46 1.81 2.24 7.38
C ALA A 46 2.15 3.71 7.09
N LYS A 47 3.36 4.14 7.43
CA LYS A 47 3.89 5.47 7.12
C LYS A 47 5.18 5.33 6.32
N TYR A 48 5.31 6.05 5.21
CA TYR A 48 6.56 6.06 4.46
C TYR A 48 6.75 7.33 3.62
N HIS A 49 8.01 7.70 3.46
CA HIS A 49 8.44 8.76 2.57
C HIS A 49 8.75 8.18 1.18
N LEU A 50 8.09 8.69 0.14
CA LEU A 50 8.31 8.23 -1.22
C LEU A 50 8.01 9.32 -2.25
N ARG A 51 8.87 9.43 -3.28
CA ARG A 51 8.77 10.45 -4.34
C ARG A 51 8.71 11.88 -3.78
N GLY A 52 9.43 12.16 -2.68
CA GLY A 52 9.46 13.47 -2.05
C GLY A 52 8.17 13.83 -1.30
N GLN A 53 7.38 12.84 -0.90
CA GLN A 53 6.10 13.02 -0.22
C GLN A 53 5.98 12.03 0.93
N ASP A 54 5.41 12.47 2.05
CA ASP A 54 5.09 11.62 3.19
C ASP A 54 3.65 11.14 3.07
N TYR A 55 3.48 9.83 3.17
CA TYR A 55 2.16 9.20 3.08
C TYR A 55 1.87 8.38 4.32
N GLU A 56 0.62 8.44 4.77
CA GLU A 56 0.03 7.52 5.74
C GLU A 56 -1.03 6.66 5.04
N TYR A 57 -1.03 5.37 5.34
CA TYR A 57 -2.01 4.40 4.86
C TYR A 57 -2.72 3.82 6.06
N ASN A 58 -4.04 3.92 6.08
CA ASN A 58 -4.90 3.32 7.09
C ASN A 58 -5.61 2.11 6.46
N PHE A 59 -5.30 0.91 6.96
CA PHE A 59 -5.83 -0.34 6.42
C PHE A 59 -7.21 -0.70 6.99
N GLN A 60 -7.68 -0.01 8.03
CA GLN A 60 -9.02 -0.19 8.57
C GLN A 60 -10.04 0.58 7.73
N SER A 61 -9.75 1.86 7.43
CA SER A 61 -10.60 2.70 6.59
C SER A 61 -10.30 2.57 5.10
N MET A 62 -9.21 1.86 4.74
CA MET A 62 -8.74 1.66 3.38
C MET A 62 -8.52 2.99 2.65
N LYS A 63 -7.72 3.85 3.29
CA LYS A 63 -7.35 5.18 2.79
C LYS A 63 -5.85 5.41 2.79
N GLN A 64 -5.38 6.16 1.81
CA GLN A 64 -4.09 6.83 1.79
C GLN A 64 -4.30 8.32 2.05
N ILE A 65 -3.43 8.94 2.84
CA ILE A 65 -3.37 10.39 3.07
C ILE A 65 -1.97 10.87 2.70
N ASN A 66 -1.88 11.91 1.87
CA ASN A 66 -0.63 12.67 1.71
C ASN A 66 -0.50 13.63 2.90
N LEU A 67 0.50 13.42 3.76
CA LEU A 67 0.68 14.20 4.99
C LEU A 67 1.11 15.66 4.72
N GLY A 68 1.73 15.94 3.58
CA GLY A 68 2.11 17.31 3.20
C GLY A 68 0.95 18.14 2.64
N THR A 69 -0.08 17.51 2.07
CA THR A 69 -1.21 18.21 1.41
C THR A 69 -2.59 17.90 2.00
N GLY A 70 -2.69 16.92 2.90
CA GLY A 70 -3.95 16.42 3.45
C GLY A 70 -4.82 15.63 2.45
N LYS A 71 -4.39 15.48 1.19
CA LYS A 71 -5.19 14.83 0.16
C LYS A 71 -5.38 13.35 0.45
N GLU A 72 -6.64 12.92 0.54
CA GLU A 72 -7.02 11.52 0.72
C GLU A 72 -7.32 10.80 -0.60
N ARG A 73 -7.04 9.50 -0.65
CA ARG A 73 -7.43 8.59 -1.74
C ARG A 73 -7.83 7.24 -1.17
N ARG A 74 -8.81 6.58 -1.81
CA ARG A 74 -9.18 5.20 -1.45
C ARG A 74 -8.11 4.23 -1.94
N ILE A 75 -7.88 3.19 -1.15
CA ILE A 75 -6.99 2.08 -1.52
C ILE A 75 -7.73 0.75 -1.42
N ARG A 76 -7.24 -0.28 -2.08
CA ARG A 76 -7.72 -1.65 -1.88
C ARG A 76 -6.59 -2.68 -2.00
N PRO A 77 -6.69 -3.82 -1.31
CA PRO A 77 -5.67 -4.83 -1.35
C PRO A 77 -5.82 -5.66 -2.64
N PRO A 78 -4.82 -6.49 -2.95
CA PRO A 78 -4.98 -7.56 -3.93
C PRO A 78 -6.23 -8.41 -3.65
N CYS A 79 -6.86 -8.93 -4.70
CA CYS A 79 -8.02 -9.82 -4.55
C CYS A 79 -7.62 -11.08 -3.78
N GLY A 80 -8.41 -11.44 -2.76
CA GLY A 80 -8.15 -12.61 -1.91
C GLY A 80 -7.10 -12.39 -0.81
N MET A 81 -6.53 -11.18 -0.69
CA MET A 81 -5.60 -10.85 0.38
C MET A 81 -6.36 -10.26 1.58
N THR A 82 -6.24 -10.90 2.74
CA THR A 82 -6.82 -10.44 4.01
C THR A 82 -5.73 -10.31 5.07
N PRO A 83 -5.85 -9.37 6.01
CA PRO A 83 -4.90 -9.24 7.10
C PRO A 83 -5.25 -10.24 8.21
N PRO A 84 -4.30 -10.61 9.08
CA PRO A 84 -4.59 -11.41 10.26
C PRO A 84 -5.49 -10.63 11.24
N LYS A 85 -6.28 -11.34 12.05
CA LYS A 85 -7.19 -10.71 13.04
C LYS A 85 -6.45 -9.96 14.15
N ALA A 86 -5.22 -10.38 14.44
CA ALA A 86 -4.31 -9.74 15.40
C ALA A 86 -2.93 -9.56 14.75
N PRO A 87 -2.16 -8.52 15.12
CA PRO A 87 -0.81 -8.34 14.61
C PRO A 87 0.08 -9.55 14.90
N LEU A 88 0.84 -10.01 13.90
CA LEU A 88 1.77 -11.14 14.04
C LEU A 88 3.05 -10.77 14.79
N LEU A 89 3.38 -9.48 14.81
CA LEU A 89 4.57 -8.95 15.45
C LEU A 89 4.17 -8.05 16.63
N PRO A 90 5.02 -7.98 17.67
CA PRO A 90 4.81 -7.04 18.75
C PRO A 90 4.86 -5.59 18.23
N PRO A 91 4.26 -4.63 18.95
CA PRO A 91 4.37 -3.21 18.62
C PRO A 91 5.84 -2.78 18.57
N GLY A 92 6.24 -2.08 17.51
CA GLY A 92 7.61 -1.59 17.34
C GLY A 92 7.94 -1.27 15.90
N ALA A 93 9.13 -0.71 15.67
CA ALA A 93 9.62 -0.47 14.33
C ALA A 93 9.95 -1.80 13.63
N MET A 94 9.36 -2.05 12.46
CA MET A 94 9.75 -3.16 11.60
C MET A 94 10.99 -2.80 10.77
N VAL A 95 12.07 -3.56 10.94
CA VAL A 95 13.25 -3.51 10.06
C VAL A 95 13.15 -4.66 9.05
N ILE A 96 13.23 -4.33 7.76
CA ILE A 96 13.25 -5.33 6.69
C ILE A 96 14.69 -5.43 6.16
N VAL A 97 15.35 -6.54 6.46
CA VAL A 97 16.69 -6.84 5.93
C VAL A 97 16.56 -7.73 4.71
N THR A 98 17.14 -7.31 3.58
CA THR A 98 17.25 -8.16 2.39
C THR A 98 18.66 -8.73 2.36
N VAL A 99 18.79 -10.05 2.52
CA VAL A 99 20.09 -10.74 2.45
C VAL A 99 20.33 -11.16 1.01
N PRO A 100 21.46 -10.78 0.37
CA PRO A 100 21.83 -11.28 -0.95
C PRO A 100 21.97 -12.81 -0.94
N ALA A 101 21.57 -13.46 -2.03
CA ALA A 101 21.82 -14.88 -2.23
C ALA A 101 23.31 -15.16 -2.47
#